data_AF-A0A8C7GPV9-F1
#
_entry.id   AF-A0A8C7GPV9-F1
#
_cell.length_a   1.000
_cell.length_b   1.000
_cell.length_c   1.000
_cell.angle_alpha   90.00
_cell.angle_beta   90.00
_cell.angle_gamma   90.00
#
_symmetry.space_group_name_H-M   'P 1'
#
loop_
_entity.id
_entity.type
_entity.pdbx_description
1 polymer ?
#
loop_
_entity_poly.entity_id
_entity_poly.type
_entity_poly.pdbx_seq_one_letter_code
_entity_poly.pdbx_strand_id
1 'polypeptide(L)'
;MTLTPVPPPAYLEEIQSLRRHTNSMLDTSKSLNTPVVVHCRAGVACTGVFILNKLMISCLEHNERVEVPIMLGHLMQQRMLMVQTISQYKFVYEVLIQFLKNSHLICTLTSDL
;
A
#
# COMPACT_ATOMS: atom_id res chain seq x y z
N MET A 1 15.30 -13.87 -5.55
CA MET A 1 13.92 -13.48 -5.94
C MET A 1 13.60 -12.16 -5.26
N THR A 2 14.34 -11.14 -5.68
CA THR A 2 14.39 -9.80 -5.09
C THR A 2 13.27 -8.96 -5.71
N LEU A 3 12.40 -8.36 -4.89
CA LEU A 3 11.77 -7.09 -5.26
C LEU A 3 12.96 -6.12 -5.35
N THR A 4 13.48 -5.76 -6.53
CA THR A 4 12.92 -4.78 -7.47
C THR A 4 13.38 -5.05 -8.93
N PRO A 5 12.59 -4.66 -9.96
CA PRO A 5 12.65 -3.28 -10.44
C PRO A 5 11.27 -2.77 -10.86
N VAL A 6 10.42 -2.42 -9.88
CA VAL A 6 9.36 -1.44 -10.14
C VAL A 6 9.69 -0.25 -9.27
N PRO A 7 10.04 0.91 -9.86
CA PRO A 7 10.35 2.09 -9.08
C PRO A 7 9.09 2.52 -8.31
N PRO A 8 9.22 3.11 -7.10
CA PRO A 8 8.08 3.49 -6.27
C PRO A 8 6.97 4.28 -6.99
N PRO A 9 7.26 5.20 -7.94
CA PRO A 9 6.21 5.86 -8.73
C PRO A 9 5.34 4.90 -9.54
N ALA A 10 5.95 4.00 -10.30
CA ALA A 10 5.21 3.02 -11.13
C ALA A 10 4.40 2.05 -10.26
N TYR A 11 4.93 1.69 -9.10
CA TYR A 11 4.21 0.87 -8.12
C TYR A 11 2.96 1.57 -7.56
N LEU A 12 3.06 2.88 -7.29
CA LEU A 12 1.91 3.67 -6.84
C LEU A 12 0.83 3.79 -7.92
N GLU A 13 1.24 3.98 -9.18
CA GLU A 13 0.30 4.00 -10.32
C GLU A 13 -0.46 2.67 -10.44
N GLU A 14 0.23 1.55 -10.27
CA GLU A 14 -0.37 0.21 -10.28
C GLU A 14 -1.38 0.05 -9.13
N ILE A 15 -0.99 0.44 -7.90
CA ILE A 15 -1.87 0.44 -6.73
C ILE A 15 -3.15 1.25 -6.96
N GLN A 16 -3.03 2.41 -7.60
CA GLN A 16 -4.15 3.30 -7.92
C GLN A 16 -5.03 2.71 -9.03
N SER A 17 -4.43 2.11 -10.04
CA SER A 17 -5.14 1.40 -11.12
C SER A 17 -5.99 0.26 -10.56
N LEU A 18 -5.40 -0.57 -9.68
CA LEU A 18 -6.12 -1.65 -8.99
C LEU A 18 -7.30 -1.12 -8.17
N ARG A 19 -7.12 -0.03 -7.42
CA ARG A 19 -8.20 0.59 -6.65
C ARG A 19 -9.36 1.02 -7.55
N ARG A 20 -9.06 1.70 -8.68
CA ARG A 20 -10.09 2.14 -9.64
C ARG A 20 -10.87 0.96 -10.21
N HIS A 21 -10.16 -0.10 -10.60
CA HIS A 21 -10.79 -1.29 -11.18
C HIS A 21 -11.65 -2.04 -10.15
N THR A 22 -11.17 -2.22 -8.92
CA THR A 22 -11.97 -2.84 -7.84
C THR A 22 -13.23 -2.04 -7.55
N ASN A 23 -13.13 -0.71 -7.47
CA ASN A 23 -14.27 0.16 -7.23
C ASN A 23 -15.30 0.13 -8.37
N SER A 24 -14.87 -0.02 -9.64
CA SER A 24 -15.80 -0.15 -10.77
C SER A 24 -16.53 -1.51 -10.82
N MET A 25 -15.96 -2.54 -10.19
CA MET A 25 -16.56 -3.88 -10.15
C MET A 25 -17.50 -4.09 -8.95
N LEU A 26 -17.49 -3.18 -7.99
CA LEU A 26 -18.38 -3.21 -6.84
C LEU A 26 -19.77 -2.72 -7.28
N ASP A 27 -20.70 -3.66 -7.46
CA ASP A 27 -22.13 -3.34 -7.61
C ASP A 27 -22.58 -2.55 -6.37
N THR A 28 -23.22 -1.38 -6.53
CA THR A 28 -23.76 -0.57 -5.41
C THR A 28 -24.74 -1.35 -4.51
N SER A 29 -25.26 -2.48 -5.01
CA SER A 29 -26.17 -3.40 -4.31
C SER A 29 -25.47 -4.53 -3.53
N LYS A 30 -24.16 -4.77 -3.74
CA LYS A 30 -23.36 -5.72 -2.96
C LYS A 30 -22.61 -4.99 -1.87
N SER A 31 -22.60 -5.56 -0.66
CA SER A 31 -21.97 -4.96 0.51
C SER A 31 -20.51 -4.58 0.25
N LEU A 32 -20.12 -3.39 0.70
CA LEU A 32 -18.75 -2.84 0.75
C LEU A 32 -17.71 -3.74 1.47
N ASN A 33 -18.13 -4.90 1.96
CA ASN A 33 -17.36 -5.82 2.81
C ASN A 33 -16.85 -7.06 2.06
N THR A 34 -16.87 -7.05 0.72
CA THR A 34 -16.34 -8.20 -0.04
C THR A 34 -14.82 -8.22 0.08
N PRO A 35 -14.21 -9.27 0.66
CA PRO A 35 -12.77 -9.30 0.89
C PRO A 35 -11.98 -9.39 -0.41
N VAL A 36 -10.93 -8.56 -0.54
CA VAL A 36 -10.01 -8.58 -1.68
C VAL A 36 -8.95 -9.67 -1.46
N VAL A 37 -8.83 -10.60 -2.41
CA VAL A 37 -7.80 -11.64 -2.38
C VAL A 37 -6.50 -11.11 -2.96
N VAL A 38 -5.40 -11.19 -2.19
CA VAL A 38 -4.05 -10.85 -2.64
C VAL A 38 -3.17 -12.07 -2.48
N HIS A 39 -2.49 -12.49 -3.55
CA HIS A 39 -1.57 -13.63 -3.49
C HIS A 39 -0.27 -13.37 -4.26
N CYS A 40 0.75 -14.15 -3.92
CA CYS A 40 1.97 -14.29 -4.71
C CYS A 40 2.24 -15.79 -4.87
N ARG A 41 3.48 -16.25 -4.65
CA ARG A 41 3.82 -17.68 -4.60
C ARG A 41 3.44 -18.34 -3.27
N ALA A 42 3.87 -17.75 -2.16
CA ALA A 42 3.60 -18.28 -0.80
C ALA A 42 2.57 -17.44 -0.03
N GLY A 43 2.14 -16.31 -0.58
CA GLY A 43 1.16 -15.41 0.03
C GLY A 43 1.68 -14.67 1.27
N VAL A 44 3.00 -14.44 1.38
CA VAL A 44 3.59 -13.79 2.58
C VAL A 44 4.56 -12.65 2.26
N ALA A 45 5.48 -12.82 1.31
CA ALA A 45 6.51 -11.82 1.00
C ALA A 45 5.94 -10.61 0.22
N CYS A 46 5.75 -10.72 -1.09
CA CYS A 46 5.18 -9.63 -1.91
C CYS A 46 3.74 -9.28 -1.51
N THR A 47 2.96 -10.30 -1.10
CA THR A 47 1.61 -10.11 -0.55
C THR A 47 1.63 -9.23 0.70
N GLY A 48 2.55 -9.50 1.64
CA GLY A 48 2.70 -8.68 2.84
C GLY A 48 3.12 -7.24 2.53
N VAL A 49 4.06 -7.06 1.57
CA VAL A 49 4.46 -5.72 1.13
C VAL A 49 3.30 -4.94 0.53
N PHE A 50 2.50 -5.58 -0.34
CA PHE A 50 1.34 -4.94 -0.95
C PHE A 50 0.28 -4.55 0.08
N ILE A 51 -0.07 -5.48 0.97
CA ILE A 51 -1.07 -5.23 2.01
C ILE A 51 -0.59 -4.13 2.96
N LEU A 52 0.66 -4.19 3.42
CA LEU A 52 1.24 -3.19 4.31
C LEU A 52 1.27 -1.80 3.65
N ASN A 53 1.70 -1.69 2.39
CA ASN A 53 1.67 -0.44 1.65
C ASN A 53 0.24 0.11 1.52
N LYS A 54 -0.74 -0.73 1.17
CA LYS A 54 -2.15 -0.32 1.08
C LYS A 54 -2.67 0.23 2.41
N LEU A 55 -2.38 -0.44 3.52
CA LEU A 55 -2.79 -0.01 4.86
C LEU A 55 -2.14 1.33 5.24
N MET A 56 -0.82 1.45 5.04
CA MET A 56 -0.10 2.67 5.40
C MET A 56 -0.47 3.87 4.50
N ILE A 57 -0.70 3.64 3.20
CA ILE A 57 -1.25 4.66 2.31
C ILE A 57 -2.66 5.08 2.76
N SER A 58 -3.50 4.12 3.15
CA SER A 58 -4.84 4.44 3.69
C SER A 58 -4.74 5.29 4.95
N CYS A 59 -3.81 5.00 5.86
CA CYS A 59 -3.59 5.83 7.03
C CYS A 59 -3.17 7.26 6.63
N LEU A 60 -2.26 7.40 5.65
CA LEU A 60 -1.86 8.72 5.14
C LEU A 60 -3.05 9.48 4.50
N GLU A 61 -3.88 8.81 3.71
CA GLU A 61 -5.05 9.41 3.05
C GLU A 61 -6.11 9.91 4.06
N HIS A 62 -6.23 9.24 5.21
CA HIS A 62 -7.19 9.59 6.27
C HIS A 62 -6.54 10.37 7.42
N ASN A 63 -5.29 10.81 7.26
CA ASN A 63 -4.53 11.56 8.27
C ASN A 63 -4.41 10.81 9.62
N GLU A 64 -4.32 9.49 9.55
CA GLU A 64 -4.08 8.60 10.68
C GLU A 64 -2.58 8.38 10.92
N ARG A 65 -2.24 7.85 12.11
CA ARG A 65 -0.87 7.59 12.49
C ARG A 65 -0.26 6.46 11.66
N VAL A 66 0.89 6.71 11.03
CA VAL A 66 1.63 5.70 10.27
C VAL A 66 2.66 5.01 11.17
N GLU A 67 2.34 3.80 11.61
CA GLU A 67 3.22 2.98 12.45
C GLU A 67 3.55 1.65 11.75
N VAL A 68 4.46 1.72 10.76
CA VAL A 68 4.85 0.56 9.94
C VAL A 68 5.26 -0.69 10.77
N PRO A 69 6.07 -0.59 11.84
CA PRO A 69 6.43 -1.76 12.65
C PRO A 69 5.24 -2.40 13.35
N ILE A 70 4.34 -1.59 13.90
CA ILE A 70 3.15 -2.07 14.63
C ILE A 70 2.18 -2.76 13.66
N MET A 71 1.92 -2.12 12.52
CA MET A 71 1.05 -2.71 11.50
C MET A 71 1.63 -4.02 10.95
N LEU A 72 2.94 -4.08 10.72
CA LEU A 72 3.60 -5.32 10.33
C LEU A 72 3.44 -6.40 11.40
N GLY A 73 3.57 -6.05 12.68
CA GLY A 73 3.30 -6.95 13.80
C GLY A 73 1.89 -7.53 13.74
N HIS A 74 0.87 -6.71 13.50
CA HIS A 74 -0.51 -7.17 13.32
C HIS A 74 -0.68 -8.10 12.11
N LEU A 75 -0.04 -7.79 10.97
CA LEU A 75 -0.06 -8.68 9.81
C LEU A 75 0.58 -10.03 10.10
N MET A 76 1.70 -10.05 10.84
CA MET A 76 2.37 -11.29 11.26
C MET A 76 1.54 -12.11 12.24
N GLN A 77 0.69 -11.49 13.06
CA GLN A 77 -0.29 -12.19 13.91
C GLN A 77 -1.40 -12.85 13.09
N GLN A 78 -1.84 -12.23 11.99
CA GLN A 78 -2.86 -12.81 11.09
C GLN A 78 -2.28 -13.91 10.17
N ARG A 79 -1.04 -13.73 9.69
CA ARG A 79 -0.31 -14.70 8.89
C ARG A 79 1.19 -14.53 9.12
N MET A 80 1.85 -15.57 9.62
CA MET A 80 3.28 -15.49 9.90
C MET A 80 4.12 -15.16 8.64
N LEU A 81 5.31 -14.60 8.86
CA LEU A 81 6.32 -14.34 7.83
C LEU A 81 5.92 -13.30 6.76
N MET A 82 4.95 -12.42 7.06
CA MET A 82 4.66 -11.25 6.24
C MET A 82 5.90 -10.35 6.18
N VAL A 83 6.28 -9.90 4.97
CA VAL A 83 7.49 -9.08 4.72
C VAL A 83 8.78 -9.73 5.26
N GLN A 84 9.47 -10.49 4.42
CA GLN A 84 10.53 -11.41 4.87
C GLN A 84 11.93 -10.82 4.87
N THR A 85 12.17 -9.75 4.12
CA THR A 85 13.54 -9.22 3.92
C THR A 85 13.62 -7.73 4.24
N ILE A 86 14.82 -7.29 4.65
CA ILE A 86 15.10 -5.87 4.92
C ILE A 86 14.85 -5.02 3.68
N SER A 87 15.19 -5.50 2.48
CA SER A 87 14.93 -4.78 1.23
C SER A 87 13.43 -4.53 1.00
N GLN A 88 12.58 -5.51 1.34
CA GLN A 88 11.12 -5.36 1.24
C GLN A 88 10.60 -4.35 2.26
N TYR A 89 11.10 -4.41 3.49
CA TYR A 89 10.76 -3.46 4.54
C TYR A 89 11.19 -2.03 4.17
N LYS A 90 12.39 -1.86 3.62
CA LYS A 90 12.87 -0.58 3.10
C LYS A 90 12.01 -0.06 1.95
N PHE A 91 11.62 -0.94 1.03
CA PHE A 91 10.77 -0.59 -0.10
C PHE A 91 9.41 -0.02 0.36
N VAL A 92 8.83 -0.52 1.45
CA VAL A 92 7.62 0.06 2.05
C VAL A 92 7.82 1.54 2.38
N TYR A 93 8.91 1.90 3.06
CA TYR A 93 9.20 3.31 3.34
C TYR A 93 9.45 4.14 2.07
N GLU A 94 10.16 3.58 1.08
CA GLU A 94 10.40 4.26 -0.20
C GLU A 94 9.09 4.61 -0.91
N VAL A 95 8.11 3.70 -0.89
CA VAL A 95 6.77 3.92 -1.43
C VAL A 95 6.01 5.00 -0.65
N LEU A 96 6.04 4.97 0.68
CA LEU A 96 5.36 5.98 1.50
C LEU A 96 5.94 7.38 1.31
N ILE A 97 7.26 7.49 1.24
CA ILE A 97 7.96 8.76 0.94
C ILE A 97 7.56 9.24 -0.46
N GLN A 98 7.52 8.35 -1.45
CA GLN A 98 7.11 8.73 -2.80
C GLN A 98 5.65 9.17 -2.86
N PHE A 99 4.77 8.51 -2.10
CA PHE A 99 3.36 8.89 -2.01
C PHE A 99 3.21 10.30 -1.47
N LEU A 100 3.88 10.63 -0.36
CA LEU A 100 3.87 11.97 0.22
C LEU A 100 4.39 13.03 -0.76
N LYS A 101 5.50 12.75 -1.47
CA LYS A 101 6.02 13.65 -2.51
C LYS A 101 4.99 13.95 -3.60
N ASN A 102 4.23 12.93 -4.02
CA ASN A 102 3.17 13.10 -5.02
C ASN A 102 1.98 13.89 -4.44
N SER A 103 1.66 13.71 -3.16
CA SER A 103 0.58 14.44 -2.46
C SER A 103 0.93 15.92 -2.23
N HIS A 104 2.19 16.27 -1.96
CA HIS A 104 2.63 17.65 -1.71
C HIS A 104 2.64 18.55 -2.95
N LEU A 105 2.50 18.02 -4.17
CA LEU A 105 2.26 18.82 -5.38
C LEU A 105 0.89 19.55 -5.37
N ILE A 106 -0.01 19.20 -4.44
CA ILE A 106 -1.28 19.91 -4.22
C ILE A 106 -1.12 21.11 -3.26
N CYS A 107 -0.15 21.06 -2.34
CA CYS A 107 0.06 22.16 -1.38
C CYS A 107 0.81 23.35 -1.98
N THR A 108 1.62 23.18 -3.02
CA THR A 108 2.31 24.30 -3.70
C THR A 108 1.41 25.08 -4.66
N LEU A 109 0.27 24.54 -5.08
CA LEU A 109 -0.71 25.28 -5.91
C LEU A 109 -1.73 26.08 -5.09
N THR A 110 -1.67 25.99 -3.76
CA THR A 110 -2.57 26.73 -2.84
C THR A 110 -1.82 27.73 -1.94
N SER A 111 -0.49 27.79 -2.02
CA SER A 111 0.34 28.78 -1.32
C SER A 111 0.72 30.00 -2.17
N ASP A 112 0.30 30.05 -3.44
CA ASP A 112 0.51 31.19 -4.36
C ASP A 112 -0.78 32.02 -4.60
N LEU A 113 -1.72 32.01 -3.65
CA LEU A 113 -2.90 32.90 -3.61
C LEU A 113 -2.99 33.64 -2.27
#